data_AF-A0A7W7KLJ7-F1
#
_entry.id   AF-A0A7W7KLJ7-F1
#
_cell.length_a   1.000
_cell.length_b   1.000
_cell.length_c   1.000
_cell.angle_alpha   90.00
_cell.angle_beta   90.00
_cell.angle_gamma   90.00
#
_symmetry.space_group_name_H-M   'P 1'
#
loop_
_entity.id
_entity.type
_entity.pdbx_description
1 polymer ?
#
loop_
_entity_poly.entity_id
_entity_poly.type
_entity_poly.pdbx_seq_one_letter_code
_entity_poly.pdbx_strand_id
1 'polypeptide(L)'
;MPRHVLQLACLTVLCLAFGCSSQAGPPQVDIGERHGNLRAAQEHIVQAWRLIGEAQYDNNSKLGGHAGRARQLLAEADAELRAAADVANEHEL
;
A
#
# COMPACT_ATOMS: atom_id res chain seq x y z
N MET A 1 26.19 -6.69 37.01
CA MET A 1 25.86 -6.56 35.58
C MET A 1 26.32 -5.19 35.09
N PRO A 2 27.25 -5.08 34.13
CA PRO A 2 27.78 -3.78 33.72
C PRO A 2 26.72 -3.00 32.93
N ARG A 3 26.43 -1.76 33.35
CA ARG A 3 25.36 -0.88 32.84
C ARG A 3 25.42 -0.67 31.31
N HIS A 4 26.61 -0.82 30.72
CA HIS A 4 26.83 -0.73 29.27
C HIS A 4 26.21 -1.89 28.47
N VAL A 5 26.13 -3.10 29.05
CA VAL A 5 25.50 -4.26 28.40
C VAL A 5 23.97 -4.07 28.33
N LEU A 6 23.39 -3.43 29.34
CA LEU A 6 21.97 -3.07 29.36
C LEU A 6 21.65 -1.93 28.35
N GLN A 7 22.56 -0.97 28.19
CA GLN A 7 22.40 0.13 27.23
C GLN A 7 22.55 -0.32 25.77
N LEU A 8 23.49 -1.23 25.46
CA LEU A 8 23.62 -1.78 24.12
C LEU A 8 22.40 -2.64 23.73
N ALA A 9 21.86 -3.44 24.65
CA ALA A 9 20.68 -4.26 24.40
C ALA A 9 19.41 -3.41 24.14
N CYS A 10 19.30 -2.24 24.77
CA CYS A 10 18.19 -1.31 24.54
C CYS A 10 18.26 -0.63 23.16
N LEU A 11 19.47 -0.39 22.63
CA LEU A 11 19.63 0.25 21.32
C LEU A 11 19.32 -0.71 20.15
N THR A 12 19.62 -2.01 20.29
CA THR A 12 19.36 -3.00 19.23
C THR A 12 17.88 -3.37 19.08
N VAL A 13 17.10 -3.31 20.16
CA VAL A 13 15.64 -3.58 20.11
C VAL A 13 14.87 -2.43 19.43
N LEU A 14 15.36 -1.19 19.51
CA LEU A 14 14.71 -0.04 18.90
C LEU A 14 14.78 -0.02 17.36
N CYS A 15 15.76 -0.70 16.75
CA CYS A 15 15.92 -0.73 15.29
C CYS A 15 15.04 -1.77 14.57
N LEU A 16 14.49 -2.77 15.27
CA LEU A 16 13.71 -3.85 14.64
C LEU A 16 12.22 -3.53 14.46
N ALA A 17 11.76 -2.35 14.88
CA ALA A 17 10.37 -1.91 14.70
C ALA A 17 10.11 -1.20 13.36
N PHE A 18 11.11 -1.06 12.49
CA PHE A 18 10.90 -0.59 11.11
C PHE A 18 10.26 -1.71 10.29
N GLY A 19 8.93 -1.69 10.29
CA GLY A 19 8.05 -2.68 9.70
C GLY A 19 8.39 -3.08 8.28
N CYS A 20 8.15 -4.35 7.98
CA CYS A 20 8.11 -4.86 6.63
C CYS A 20 7.15 -4.01 5.80
N SER A 21 7.68 -3.10 4.99
CA SER A 21 6.89 -2.44 3.96
C SER A 21 6.67 -3.47 2.87
N SER A 22 5.58 -4.25 2.98
CA SER A 22 5.10 -5.06 1.87
C SER A 22 4.83 -4.10 0.72
N GLN A 23 5.70 -4.08 -0.28
CA GLN A 23 5.50 -3.28 -1.48
C GLN A 23 4.32 -3.91 -2.24
N ALA A 24 3.14 -3.34 -2.06
CA ALA A 24 1.98 -3.69 -2.87
C ALA A 24 2.33 -3.46 -4.35
N GLY A 25 2.02 -4.45 -5.19
CA GLY A 25 2.23 -4.35 -6.64
C GLY A 25 1.33 -3.29 -7.27
N PRO A 26 1.44 -3.05 -8.59
CA PRO A 26 0.49 -2.21 -9.30
C PRO A 26 -0.96 -2.66 -9.01
N PRO A 27 -1.89 -1.73 -8.72
CA PRO A 27 -3.29 -2.09 -8.50
C PRO A 27 -3.88 -2.69 -9.78
N GLN A 28 -4.85 -3.60 -9.61
CA GLN A 28 -5.54 -4.25 -10.74
C GLN A 28 -7.01 -4.45 -10.41
N VAL A 29 -7.86 -4.42 -11.43
CA VAL A 29 -9.30 -4.68 -11.29
C VAL A 29 -9.55 -6.18 -11.35
N ASP A 30 -9.77 -6.80 -10.20
CA ASP A 30 -9.99 -8.25 -10.07
C ASP A 30 -11.07 -8.64 -9.05
N ILE A 31 -11.68 -7.67 -8.35
CA ILE A 31 -12.90 -7.88 -7.60
C ILE A 31 -14.05 -8.15 -8.58
N GLY A 32 -14.80 -9.23 -8.33
CA GLY A 32 -15.92 -9.65 -9.17
C GLY A 32 -17.14 -8.73 -9.11
N GLU A 33 -18.03 -8.87 -10.10
CA GLU A 33 -19.25 -8.04 -10.26
C GLU A 33 -20.21 -8.05 -9.06
N ARG A 34 -20.16 -9.09 -8.21
CA ARG A 34 -20.94 -9.16 -6.97
C ARG A 34 -20.67 -7.97 -6.04
N HIS A 35 -19.44 -7.44 -6.06
CA HIS A 35 -19.03 -6.33 -5.22
C HIS A 35 -18.88 -5.05 -6.05
N GLY A 36 -19.94 -4.67 -6.78
CA GLY A 36 -19.90 -3.61 -7.78
C GLY A 36 -19.25 -2.29 -7.33
N ASN A 37 -19.50 -1.84 -6.10
CA ASN A 37 -18.86 -0.62 -5.57
C ASN A 37 -17.36 -0.81 -5.28
N LEU A 38 -16.94 -1.97 -4.78
CA LEU A 38 -15.52 -2.24 -4.53
C LEU A 38 -14.76 -2.40 -5.86
N ARG A 39 -15.37 -3.05 -6.86
CA ARG A 39 -14.85 -3.15 -8.22
C ARG A 39 -14.68 -1.77 -8.86
N ALA A 40 -15.71 -0.93 -8.80
CA ALA A 40 -15.65 0.45 -9.30
C ALA A 40 -14.56 1.27 -8.58
N ALA A 41 -14.37 1.07 -7.28
CA ALA A 41 -13.28 1.68 -6.55
C ALA A 41 -11.89 1.22 -7.06
N GLN A 42 -11.70 -0.07 -7.35
CA GLN A 42 -10.47 -0.55 -7.99
C GLN A 42 -10.24 0.11 -9.36
N GLU A 43 -11.28 0.24 -10.19
CA GLU A 43 -11.18 0.92 -11.49
C GLU A 43 -10.66 2.36 -11.34
N HIS A 44 -11.21 3.11 -10.39
CA HIS A 44 -10.75 4.46 -10.08
C HIS A 44 -9.33 4.50 -9.53
N ILE A 45 -8.95 3.56 -8.67
CA ILE A 45 -7.59 3.45 -8.14
C ILE A 45 -6.59 3.16 -9.26
N VAL A 46 -6.89 2.22 -10.16
CA VAL A 46 -6.04 1.88 -11.31
C VAL A 46 -5.88 3.09 -12.24
N GLN A 47 -6.98 3.80 -12.53
CA GLN A 47 -6.95 5.01 -13.33
C GLN A 47 -6.08 6.10 -12.68
N ALA A 48 -6.28 6.37 -11.38
CA ALA A 48 -5.52 7.38 -10.64
C ALA A 48 -4.03 7.02 -10.58
N TRP A 49 -3.70 5.75 -10.29
CA TRP A 49 -2.32 5.27 -10.23
C TRP A 49 -1.58 5.47 -11.55
N ARG A 50 -2.25 5.21 -12.69
CA ARG A 50 -1.71 5.46 -14.04
C ARG A 50 -1.47 6.96 -14.27
N LEU A 51 -2.48 7.80 -14.01
CA LEU A 51 -2.38 9.26 -14.21
C LEU A 51 -1.26 9.88 -13.36
N ILE A 52 -1.05 9.39 -12.13
CA ILE A 52 0.07 9.84 -11.28
C ILE A 52 1.41 9.40 -11.87
N GLY A 53 1.49 8.20 -12.46
CA GLY A 53 2.68 7.71 -13.17
C GLY A 53 3.03 8.59 -14.37
N GLU A 54 2.02 8.99 -15.15
CA GLU A 54 2.16 9.94 -16.26
C GLU A 54 2.63 11.30 -15.75
N ALA A 55 2.01 11.84 -14.69
CA ALA A 55 2.45 13.10 -14.08
C ALA A 55 3.91 13.02 -13.60
N GLN A 56 4.34 11.89 -13.04
CA GLN A 56 5.72 11.67 -12.63
C GLN A 56 6.68 11.69 -13.81
N TYR A 57 6.30 11.08 -14.94
CA TYR A 57 7.08 11.11 -16.18
C TYR A 57 7.17 12.53 -16.75
N ASP A 58 6.02 13.20 -16.93
CA ASP A 58 5.94 14.54 -17.53
C ASP A 58 6.69 15.60 -16.71
N ASN A 59 6.75 15.42 -15.39
CA ASN A 59 7.47 16.32 -14.49
C ASN A 59 8.92 15.87 -14.23
N ASN A 60 9.46 14.93 -15.01
CA ASN A 60 10.82 14.41 -14.86
C ASN A 60 11.14 13.95 -13.42
N SER A 61 10.14 13.35 -12.75
CA SER A 61 10.18 12.96 -11.34
C SER A 61 10.42 14.09 -10.32
N LYS A 62 10.33 15.37 -10.73
CA LYS A 62 10.50 16.55 -9.86
C LYS A 62 9.23 16.91 -9.06
N LEU A 63 8.51 15.91 -8.55
CA LEU A 63 7.28 16.07 -7.76
C LEU A 63 7.51 15.85 -6.25
N GLY A 64 8.75 16.04 -5.78
CA GLY A 64 9.11 15.92 -4.36
C GLY A 64 8.92 14.51 -3.77
N GLY A 65 8.86 13.47 -4.60
CA GLY A 65 8.58 12.09 -4.17
C GLY A 65 7.11 11.80 -3.84
N HIS A 66 6.24 12.82 -3.84
CA HIS A 66 4.83 12.65 -3.49
C HIS A 66 4.05 11.80 -4.50
N ALA A 67 4.40 11.85 -5.79
CA ALA A 67 3.78 11.00 -6.82
C ALA A 67 4.04 9.50 -6.58
N GLY A 68 5.29 9.16 -6.23
CA GLY A 68 5.65 7.79 -5.85
C GLY A 68 4.91 7.33 -4.60
N ARG A 69 4.86 8.19 -3.56
CA ARG A 69 4.13 7.89 -2.32
C ARG A 69 2.63 7.73 -2.54
N ALA A 70 2.03 8.57 -3.38
CA ALA A 70 0.60 8.46 -3.73
C ALA A 70 0.30 7.14 -4.45
N ARG A 71 1.15 6.71 -5.40
CA ARG A 71 1.00 5.41 -6.06
C ARG A 71 1.14 4.23 -5.12
N GLN A 72 2.05 4.32 -4.14
CA GLN A 72 2.16 3.30 -3.09
C GLN A 72 0.89 3.23 -2.24
N LEU A 73 0.37 4.36 -1.77
CA LEU A 73 -0.86 4.42 -0.99
C LEU A 73 -2.07 3.88 -1.77
N LEU A 74 -2.14 4.14 -3.08
CA LEU A 74 -3.18 3.59 -3.95
C LEU A 74 -3.06 2.07 -4.10
N ALA A 75 -1.84 1.53 -4.18
CA ALA A 75 -1.62 0.09 -4.20
C ALA A 75 -1.97 -0.57 -2.86
N GLU A 76 -1.67 0.07 -1.73
CA GLU A 76 -2.10 -0.37 -0.40
C GLU A 76 -3.63 -0.33 -0.27
N ALA A 77 -4.28 0.73 -0.76
CA ALA A 77 -5.74 0.83 -0.78
C ALA A 77 -6.39 -0.27 -1.64
N ASP A 78 -5.84 -0.59 -2.82
CA ASP A 78 -6.33 -1.70 -3.66
C ASP A 78 -6.26 -3.05 -2.93
N ALA A 79 -5.17 -3.30 -2.19
CA ALA A 79 -5.01 -4.52 -1.40
C ALA A 79 -6.09 -4.64 -0.30
N GLU A 80 -6.42 -3.53 0.38
CA GLU A 80 -7.49 -3.50 1.39
C GLU A 80 -8.88 -3.71 0.77
N LEU A 81 -9.13 -3.19 -0.44
CA LEU A 81 -10.40 -3.46 -1.14
C LEU A 81 -10.57 -4.95 -1.47
N ARG A 82 -9.49 -5.62 -1.89
CA ARG A 82 -9.50 -7.08 -2.13
C ARG A 82 -9.76 -7.84 -0.84
N ALA A 83 -9.06 -7.48 0.24
CA ALA A 83 -9.29 -8.10 1.55
C ALA A 83 -10.74 -7.92 2.02
N ALA A 84 -11.34 -6.75 1.81
CA ALA A 84 -12.74 -6.52 2.14
C ALA A 84 -13.70 -7.38 1.30
N ALA A 85 -13.42 -7.54 0.00
CA ALA A 85 -14.19 -8.44 -0.87
C ALA A 85 -14.07 -9.90 -0.45
N ASP A 86 -12.88 -10.35 -0.03
CA ASP A 86 -12.64 -11.70 0.47
C ASP A 86 -13.42 -11.97 1.75
N VAL A 87 -13.38 -11.05 2.72
CA VAL A 87 -14.20 -11.14 3.94
C VAL A 87 -15.69 -11.22 3.60
N ALA A 88 -16.18 -10.35 2.72
CA ALA A 88 -17.58 -10.39 2.30
C ALA A 88 -17.95 -11.74 1.65
N ASN A 89 -17.05 -12.33 0.84
CA ASN A 89 -17.26 -13.64 0.24
C ASN A 89 -17.34 -14.77 1.28
N GLU A 90 -16.56 -14.71 2.36
CA GLU A 90 -16.57 -15.71 3.44
C GLU A 90 -17.84 -15.65 4.29
N HIS A 91 -18.40 -14.46 4.49
CA HIS A 91 -19.61 -14.26 5.30
C HIS A 91 -20.92 -14.52 4.56
N GLU A 92 -20.90 -14.51 3.23
CA GLU A 92 -22.07 -14.77 2.37
C GLU A 92 -22.18 -16.25 1.90
N LEU A 93 -21.40 -17.16 2.51
CA LEU A 93 -21.50 -18.61 2.30
C LEU A 93 -22.81 -19.21 2.85
#